data_AF-A0A3L8S888-F1
#
_entry.id   AF-A0A3L8S888-F1
#
_cell.length_a   1.000
_cell.length_b   1.000
_cell.length_c   1.000
_cell.angle_alpha   90.00
_cell.angle_beta   90.00
_cell.angle_gamma   90.00
#
_symmetry.space_group_name_H-M   'P 1'
#
loop_
_entity.id
_entity.type
_entity.pdbx_description
1 polymer ?
#
loop_
_entity_poly.entity_id
_entity_poly.type
_entity_poly.pdbx_seq_one_letter_code
_entity_poly.pdbx_strand_id
1 'polypeptide(L)'
;MAAAEPVAAPGGGSVPVLFCFSVFARPSSVPHGAGYELLIQKFLSLYGDQIDMHRKFVVQLFAEEWSQYIDLPKGFVVSERCKVRLVPLQIQITTLQRSLADAFCTGTVNAAQAFVAGHTSWNKAAVNELKMSQMRHHNDVSQLALSQRQVLRDHLFEKHLFLVHYKYCEEISFCMYHDFLDFEQITTLGNLTPSSTVFFCCDMQERFRPAIKYFGDIISVGQRLLQGARLLGIPVIVTEQYPKGLGSTVQEIDLTGAKLVLPKTKFSMVLPEVEAALAEIPSVRSIVLFGVETHVCIQQTALELIGRGLEVHIVADATSSRSMMDRMFALERLARTGIIVTTSEAILLQLVADKEHPKFKEIQNLIKASAPESGLLSKV
;
A
#
# COMPACT_ATOMS: atom_id res chain seq x y z
N MET A 1 -66.78 -4.09 -32.59
CA MET A 1 -67.04 -3.21 -31.43
C MET A 1 -66.21 -3.71 -30.27
N ALA A 2 -65.08 -3.04 -30.00
CA ALA A 2 -64.29 -3.28 -28.81
C ALA A 2 -64.97 -2.53 -27.65
N ALA A 3 -65.29 -3.24 -26.56
CA ALA A 3 -65.75 -2.62 -25.33
C ALA A 3 -64.54 -2.06 -24.58
N ALA A 4 -64.65 -0.80 -24.17
CA ALA A 4 -63.64 -0.08 -23.42
C ALA A 4 -63.83 -0.28 -21.91
N GLU A 5 -62.73 -0.56 -21.20
CA GLU A 5 -62.51 -0.32 -19.77
C GLU A 5 -61.00 -0.11 -19.56
N PRO A 6 -60.54 0.49 -18.44
CA PRO A 6 -60.74 1.86 -18.00
C PRO A 6 -59.41 2.65 -18.00
N VAL A 7 -59.48 3.99 -18.03
CA VAL A 7 -58.31 4.88 -17.98
C VAL A 7 -57.71 4.89 -16.56
N ALA A 8 -56.47 4.41 -16.41
CA ALA A 8 -55.70 4.46 -15.17
C ALA A 8 -54.73 5.67 -15.12
N ALA A 9 -54.59 6.25 -13.93
CA ALA A 9 -53.77 7.42 -13.57
C ALA A 9 -52.24 7.20 -13.82
N PRO A 10 -51.39 8.26 -13.83
CA PRO A 10 -50.01 8.16 -14.33
C PRO A 10 -49.11 7.42 -13.32
N GLY A 11 -48.75 6.16 -13.58
CA GLY A 11 -48.10 5.28 -12.59
C GLY A 11 -46.99 4.36 -13.10
N GLY A 12 -45.80 4.52 -12.52
CA GLY A 12 -44.83 3.47 -12.13
C GLY A 12 -44.47 2.33 -13.09
N GLY A 13 -43.68 2.59 -14.14
CA GLY A 13 -43.04 1.52 -14.92
C GLY A 13 -41.86 0.88 -14.18
N SER A 14 -41.64 -0.44 -14.30
CA SER A 14 -40.40 -1.08 -13.86
C SER A 14 -39.40 -1.15 -15.01
N VAL A 15 -38.12 -0.91 -14.71
CA VAL A 15 -37.03 -0.88 -15.67
C VAL A 15 -36.14 -2.10 -15.48
N PRO A 16 -35.83 -2.88 -16.54
CA PRO A 16 -34.92 -4.01 -16.46
C PRO A 16 -33.49 -3.57 -16.18
N VAL A 17 -32.84 -4.20 -15.20
CA VAL A 17 -31.46 -3.92 -14.83
C VAL A 17 -30.70 -5.22 -14.64
N LEU A 18 -29.53 -5.32 -15.28
CA LEU A 18 -28.60 -6.43 -15.03
C LEU A 18 -27.66 -6.04 -13.89
N PHE A 19 -27.82 -6.69 -12.73
CA PHE A 19 -26.98 -6.48 -11.57
C PHE A 19 -25.77 -7.42 -11.62
N CYS A 20 -24.57 -6.88 -11.52
CA CYS A 20 -23.33 -7.64 -11.55
C CYS A 20 -22.54 -7.50 -10.24
N PHE A 21 -22.05 -8.60 -9.70
CA PHE A 21 -21.19 -8.62 -8.52
C PHE A 21 -20.13 -9.71 -8.68
N SER A 22 -18.84 -9.34 -8.63
CA SER A 22 -17.73 -10.24 -8.96
C SER A 22 -17.93 -10.87 -10.36
N VAL A 23 -17.93 -12.20 -10.45
CA VAL A 23 -18.20 -12.97 -11.68
C VAL A 23 -19.70 -13.24 -11.93
N PHE A 24 -20.58 -12.85 -11.01
CA PHE A 24 -22.00 -13.13 -11.09
C PHE A 24 -22.77 -12.00 -11.77
N ALA A 25 -23.81 -12.36 -12.53
CA ALA A 25 -24.78 -11.42 -13.07
C ALA A 25 -26.20 -11.97 -12.89
N ARG A 26 -27.12 -11.13 -12.37
CA ARG A 26 -28.52 -11.49 -12.13
C ARG A 26 -29.43 -10.44 -12.76
N PRO A 27 -30.29 -10.80 -13.73
CA PRO A 27 -31.28 -9.88 -14.26
C PRO A 27 -32.36 -9.61 -13.20
N SER A 28 -32.77 -8.36 -13.06
CA SER A 28 -33.90 -7.97 -12.22
C SER A 28 -34.55 -6.69 -12.74
N SER A 29 -35.44 -6.10 -11.96
CA SER A 29 -36.07 -4.82 -12.27
C SER A 29 -36.14 -3.91 -11.05
N VAL A 30 -36.13 -2.60 -11.32
CA VAL A 30 -36.33 -1.54 -10.33
C VAL A 30 -37.40 -0.56 -10.83
N PRO A 31 -38.08 0.21 -9.97
CA PRO A 31 -38.99 1.25 -10.43
C PRO A 31 -38.28 2.29 -11.31
N HIS A 32 -38.98 2.83 -12.31
CA HIS A 32 -38.51 3.98 -13.08
C HIS A 32 -38.23 5.15 -12.15
N GLY A 33 -37.07 5.79 -12.32
CA GLY A 33 -36.57 6.83 -11.43
C GLY A 33 -35.79 6.30 -10.22
N ALA A 34 -35.55 4.99 -10.12
CA ALA A 34 -34.77 4.42 -9.00
C ALA A 34 -33.35 5.01 -8.97
N GLY A 35 -33.02 5.64 -7.85
CA GLY A 35 -31.68 6.17 -7.58
C GLY A 35 -30.77 5.19 -6.87
N TYR A 36 -29.64 5.70 -6.38
CA TYR A 36 -28.57 4.93 -5.74
C TYR A 36 -29.06 4.03 -4.59
N GLU A 37 -29.91 4.54 -3.70
CA GLU A 37 -30.38 3.80 -2.52
C GLU A 37 -31.15 2.52 -2.89
N LEU A 38 -32.07 2.61 -3.85
CA LEU A 38 -32.85 1.47 -4.33
C LEU A 38 -31.98 0.45 -5.06
N LEU A 39 -30.96 0.90 -5.80
CA LEU A 39 -29.99 0.01 -6.42
C LEU A 39 -29.20 -0.77 -5.37
N ILE A 40 -28.74 -0.11 -4.29
CA ILE A 40 -28.05 -0.78 -3.18
C ILE A 40 -28.95 -1.79 -2.48
N GLN A 41 -30.19 -1.41 -2.15
CA GLN A 41 -31.15 -2.34 -1.56
C GLN A 41 -31.36 -3.57 -2.44
N LYS A 42 -31.43 -3.38 -3.77
CA LYS A 42 -31.55 -4.48 -4.72
C LYS A 42 -30.30 -5.35 -4.78
N PHE A 43 -29.10 -4.76 -4.73
CA PHE A 43 -27.85 -5.51 -4.62
C PHE A 43 -27.79 -6.36 -3.35
N LEU A 44 -28.17 -5.80 -2.19
CA LEU A 44 -28.22 -6.53 -0.92
C LEU A 44 -29.26 -7.65 -0.94
N SER A 45 -30.43 -7.42 -1.56
CA SER A 45 -31.44 -8.46 -1.75
C SER A 45 -30.97 -9.59 -2.67
N LEU A 46 -30.17 -9.28 -3.70
CA LEU A 46 -29.69 -10.27 -4.67
C LEU A 46 -28.42 -10.98 -4.22
N TYR A 47 -27.54 -10.33 -3.47
CA TYR A 47 -26.18 -10.81 -3.18
C TYR A 47 -25.79 -10.67 -1.70
N GLY A 48 -26.72 -10.38 -0.79
CA GLY A 48 -26.43 -10.08 0.62
C GLY A 48 -25.50 -11.09 1.29
N ASP A 49 -25.74 -12.39 1.09
CA ASP A 49 -24.90 -13.47 1.65
C ASP A 49 -23.45 -13.48 1.13
N GLN A 50 -23.19 -12.79 0.01
CA GLN A 50 -21.89 -12.71 -0.67
C GLN A 50 -21.19 -11.36 -0.46
N ILE A 51 -21.89 -10.37 0.10
CA ILE A 51 -21.38 -9.01 0.30
C ILE A 51 -20.85 -8.90 1.73
N ASP A 52 -19.55 -8.66 1.84
CA ASP A 52 -18.89 -8.31 3.11
C ASP A 52 -19.28 -6.88 3.53
N MET A 53 -20.25 -6.75 4.44
CA MET A 53 -20.77 -5.45 4.92
C MET A 53 -19.72 -4.56 5.60
N HIS A 54 -18.53 -5.08 5.93
CA HIS A 54 -17.44 -4.29 6.51
C HIS A 54 -16.63 -3.53 5.45
N ARG A 55 -16.88 -3.77 4.16
CA ARG A 55 -16.21 -3.09 3.05
C ARG A 55 -17.04 -1.91 2.55
N LYS A 56 -16.34 -0.87 2.09
CA LYS A 56 -16.97 0.19 1.30
C LYS A 56 -17.16 -0.32 -0.12
N PHE A 57 -18.30 0.00 -0.74
CA PHE A 57 -18.61 -0.36 -2.12
C PHE A 57 -19.01 0.88 -2.91
N VAL A 58 -18.80 0.82 -4.23
CA VAL A 58 -19.33 1.78 -5.18
C VAL A 58 -20.14 1.05 -6.26
N VAL A 59 -21.23 1.68 -6.69
CA VAL A 59 -22.01 1.21 -7.85
C VAL A 59 -21.43 1.87 -9.10
N GLN A 60 -21.21 1.07 -10.14
CA GLN A 60 -20.75 1.53 -11.43
C GLN A 60 -21.75 1.16 -12.52
N LEU A 61 -21.96 2.05 -13.47
CA LEU A 61 -22.81 1.89 -14.64
C LEU A 61 -21.95 1.47 -15.85
N PHE A 62 -22.41 0.53 -16.65
CA PHE A 62 -21.77 0.21 -17.92
C PHE A 62 -22.15 1.27 -18.97
N ALA A 63 -21.17 2.02 -19.47
CA ALA A 63 -21.34 2.94 -20.58
C ALA A 63 -21.06 2.21 -21.89
N GLU A 64 -22.10 2.00 -22.71
CA GLU A 64 -21.97 1.30 -23.99
C GLU A 64 -21.04 2.03 -24.97
N GLU A 65 -21.10 3.36 -24.98
CA GLU A 65 -20.28 4.23 -25.84
C GLU A 65 -18.77 4.08 -25.60
N TRP A 66 -18.36 3.81 -24.35
CA TRP A 66 -16.96 3.60 -23.96
C TRP A 66 -16.60 2.12 -23.79
N SER A 67 -17.59 1.22 -23.88
CA SER A 67 -17.44 -0.21 -23.55
C SER A 67 -16.79 -0.46 -22.19
N GLN A 68 -17.05 0.42 -21.21
CA GLN A 68 -16.41 0.40 -19.90
C GLN A 68 -17.42 0.74 -18.79
N TYR A 69 -17.12 0.32 -17.56
CA TYR A 69 -17.87 0.75 -16.39
C TYR A 69 -17.34 2.08 -15.85
N ILE A 70 -18.26 2.99 -15.55
CA ILE A 70 -17.99 4.30 -14.95
C ILE A 70 -18.68 4.40 -13.59
N ASP A 71 -18.17 5.25 -12.71
CA ASP A 71 -18.82 5.52 -11.42
C ASP A 71 -20.22 6.10 -11.64
N LEU A 72 -21.19 5.67 -10.81
CA LEU A 72 -22.56 6.13 -10.96
C LEU A 72 -22.63 7.66 -10.74
N PRO A 73 -23.09 8.45 -11.73
CA PRO A 73 -23.11 9.91 -11.60
C PRO A 73 -23.97 10.38 -10.43
N LYS A 74 -23.62 11.52 -9.83
CA LYS A 74 -24.43 12.13 -8.77
C LYS A 74 -25.81 12.50 -9.33
N GLY A 75 -26.87 12.03 -8.66
CA GLY A 75 -28.25 12.25 -9.12
C GLY A 75 -28.70 11.30 -10.23
N PHE A 76 -27.92 10.26 -10.55
CA PHE A 76 -28.34 9.22 -11.49
C PHE A 76 -29.66 8.56 -11.06
N VAL A 77 -30.54 8.39 -12.02
CA VAL A 77 -31.80 7.68 -11.89
C VAL A 77 -31.96 6.69 -13.03
N VAL A 78 -32.51 5.51 -12.74
CA VAL A 78 -32.78 4.50 -13.74
C VAL A 78 -34.03 4.87 -14.54
N SER A 79 -33.85 5.34 -15.77
CA SER A 79 -34.93 5.62 -16.72
C SER A 79 -35.08 4.52 -17.79
N GLU A 80 -33.98 3.88 -18.17
CA GLU A 80 -33.93 2.89 -19.23
C GLU A 80 -33.13 1.64 -18.82
N ARG A 81 -33.21 0.59 -19.64
CA ARG A 81 -32.52 -0.66 -19.36
C ARG A 81 -31.02 -0.40 -19.19
N CYS A 82 -30.43 -0.94 -18.12
CA CYS A 82 -29.02 -0.69 -17.87
C CYS A 82 -28.31 -1.88 -17.22
N LYS A 83 -26.99 -1.83 -17.21
CA LYS A 83 -26.14 -2.80 -16.53
C LYS A 83 -25.34 -2.07 -15.48
N VAL A 84 -25.47 -2.52 -14.23
CA VAL A 84 -24.77 -1.95 -13.09
C VAL A 84 -23.94 -3.01 -12.40
N ARG A 85 -22.80 -2.63 -11.84
CA ARG A 85 -21.99 -3.51 -11.00
C ARG A 85 -21.74 -2.89 -9.64
N LEU A 86 -21.73 -3.73 -8.60
CA LEU A 86 -21.26 -3.34 -7.28
C LEU A 86 -19.81 -3.81 -7.16
N VAL A 87 -18.90 -2.87 -6.92
CA VAL A 87 -17.48 -3.18 -6.73
C VAL A 87 -17.03 -2.75 -5.34
N PRO A 88 -16.28 -3.59 -4.61
CA PRO A 88 -15.65 -3.16 -3.37
C PRO A 88 -14.67 -2.04 -3.72
N LEU A 89 -14.77 -0.92 -3.02
CA LEU A 89 -13.70 0.06 -3.02
C LEU A 89 -12.50 -0.64 -2.40
N GLN A 90 -11.44 -0.82 -3.19
CA GLN A 90 -10.16 -1.24 -2.66
C GLN A 90 -9.65 -0.11 -1.77
N ILE A 91 -9.99 -0.16 -0.48
CA ILE A 91 -9.06 0.32 0.52
C ILE A 91 -7.93 -0.71 0.46
N GLN A 92 -6.73 -0.29 0.07
CA GLN A 92 -5.55 -1.14 0.14
C GLN A 92 -5.26 -1.46 1.61
N ILE A 93 -5.98 -2.44 2.14
CA ILE A 93 -5.66 -3.06 3.41
C ILE A 93 -4.67 -4.16 3.08
N THR A 94 -3.39 -3.80 3.07
CA THR A 94 -2.30 -4.79 2.99
C THR A 94 -2.43 -5.75 4.17
N THR A 95 -2.02 -7.01 3.99
CA THR A 95 -2.18 -8.12 4.94
C THR A 95 -1.69 -7.81 6.37
N LEU A 96 -0.81 -6.82 6.53
CA LEU A 96 -0.34 -6.27 7.80
C LEU A 96 -1.45 -5.56 8.62
N GLN A 97 -2.34 -4.81 7.98
CA GLN A 97 -3.48 -4.19 8.66
C GLN A 97 -4.47 -5.24 9.15
N ARG A 98 -4.58 -6.40 8.49
CA ARG A 98 -5.43 -7.50 8.94
C ARG A 98 -4.88 -8.17 10.19
N SER A 99 -3.56 -8.42 10.27
CA SER A 99 -2.96 -8.99 11.49
C SER A 99 -2.98 -8.01 12.66
N LEU A 100 -2.80 -6.70 12.39
CA LEU A 100 -2.86 -5.66 13.42
C LEU A 100 -4.30 -5.43 13.90
N ALA A 101 -5.29 -5.39 13.01
CA ALA A 101 -6.70 -5.26 13.36
C ALA A 101 -7.23 -6.51 14.09
N ASP A 102 -6.87 -7.71 13.64
CA ASP A 102 -7.26 -8.96 14.31
C ASP A 102 -6.60 -9.08 15.70
N ALA A 103 -5.34 -8.66 15.86
CA ALA A 103 -4.66 -8.59 17.15
C ALA A 103 -5.25 -7.52 18.09
N PHE A 104 -5.66 -6.36 17.56
CA PHE A 104 -6.33 -5.32 18.33
C PHE A 104 -7.73 -5.74 18.77
N CYS A 105 -8.51 -6.37 17.90
CA CYS A 105 -9.86 -6.85 18.21
C CYS A 105 -9.84 -8.01 19.21
N THR A 106 -8.91 -8.97 19.07
CA THR A 106 -8.78 -10.07 20.04
C THR A 106 -8.22 -9.59 21.39
N GLY A 107 -7.28 -8.62 21.39
CA GLY A 107 -6.76 -8.01 22.62
C GLY A 107 -7.80 -7.19 23.39
N THR A 108 -8.64 -6.42 22.69
CA THR A 108 -9.70 -5.61 23.30
C THR A 108 -10.88 -6.44 23.81
N VAL A 109 -11.25 -7.52 23.12
CA VAL A 109 -12.30 -8.45 23.59
C VAL A 109 -11.83 -9.25 24.82
N ASN A 110 -10.58 -9.70 24.86
CA ASN A 110 -10.02 -10.40 26.02
C ASN A 110 -9.85 -9.48 27.24
N ALA A 111 -9.45 -8.22 27.03
CA ALA A 111 -9.37 -7.22 28.10
C ALA A 111 -10.76 -6.84 28.64
N ALA A 112 -11.77 -6.71 27.78
CA ALA A 112 -13.14 -6.45 28.18
C ALA A 112 -13.78 -7.63 28.93
N GLN A 113 -13.52 -8.87 28.51
CA GLN A 113 -14.00 -10.08 29.19
C GLN A 113 -13.31 -10.29 30.55
N ALA A 114 -12.01 -10.00 30.67
CA ALA A 114 -11.28 -10.05 31.94
C ALA A 114 -11.76 -8.95 32.92
N PHE A 115 -12.10 -7.77 32.41
CA PHE A 115 -12.61 -6.66 33.23
C PHE A 115 -14.02 -6.94 33.78
N VAL A 116 -14.88 -7.60 32.99
CA VAL A 116 -16.25 -8.00 33.40
C VAL A 116 -16.22 -9.19 34.37
N ALA A 117 -15.26 -10.12 34.23
CA ALA A 117 -15.14 -11.28 35.12
C ALA A 117 -14.54 -10.96 36.50
N GLY A 118 -13.85 -9.81 36.66
CA GLY A 118 -13.12 -9.45 37.89
C GLY A 118 -13.88 -8.55 38.89
N HIS A 119 -15.11 -8.12 38.62
CA HIS A 119 -15.84 -7.11 39.42
C HIS A 119 -17.00 -7.68 40.26
N THR A 120 -16.77 -8.79 40.96
CA THR A 120 -17.65 -9.25 42.05
C THR A 120 -16.86 -9.54 43.32
N SER A 121 -16.16 -8.54 43.89
CA SER A 121 -15.91 -8.42 45.35
C SER A 121 -14.82 -7.38 45.64
N TRP A 122 -15.19 -6.14 45.99
CA TRP A 122 -14.31 -5.32 46.82
C TRP A 122 -15.11 -4.60 47.91
N ASN A 123 -14.62 -4.78 49.13
CA ASN A 123 -15.25 -4.48 50.40
C ASN A 123 -15.03 -3.00 50.78
N LYS A 124 -16.02 -2.36 51.42
CA LYS A 124 -16.08 -0.91 51.73
C LYS A 124 -14.96 -0.36 52.66
N ALA A 125 -13.99 -1.17 53.06
CA ALA A 125 -12.92 -0.77 53.98
C ALA A 125 -11.63 -0.27 53.30
N ALA A 126 -11.36 -0.62 52.04
CA ALA A 126 -10.10 -0.25 51.37
C ALA A 126 -10.07 1.18 50.77
N VAL A 127 -11.22 1.84 50.65
CA VAL A 127 -11.35 3.15 49.99
C VAL A 127 -11.01 4.32 50.94
N ASN A 128 -10.98 4.11 52.26
CA ASN A 128 -10.73 5.19 53.23
C ASN A 128 -9.23 5.40 53.56
N GLU A 129 -8.32 4.49 53.21
CA GLU A 129 -6.88 4.67 53.49
C GLU A 129 -6.11 5.40 52.37
N LEU A 130 -6.66 5.53 51.16
CA LEU A 130 -6.01 6.23 50.05
C LEU A 130 -6.28 7.75 50.00
N LYS A 131 -6.99 8.31 50.99
CA LYS A 131 -7.34 9.73 51.03
C LYS A 131 -6.38 10.63 51.81
N MET A 132 -5.25 10.11 52.31
CA MET A 132 -4.33 10.87 53.18
C MET A 132 -2.84 10.73 52.84
N SER A 133 -2.46 10.70 51.56
CA SER A 133 -1.08 11.04 51.19
C SER A 133 -0.97 11.61 49.78
N GLN A 134 -0.19 12.69 49.67
CA GLN A 134 0.24 13.41 48.45
C GLN A 134 -0.47 14.75 48.15
N MET A 135 -0.30 15.69 49.10
CA MET A 135 0.02 17.08 48.78
C MET A 135 1.55 17.20 48.62
N ARG A 136 2.05 17.81 47.52
CA ARG A 136 3.13 18.83 47.48
C ARG A 136 3.68 19.10 46.06
N HIS A 137 3.73 20.39 45.70
CA HIS A 137 4.56 21.11 44.69
C HIS A 137 4.26 20.88 43.20
N HIS A 138 4.28 21.86 42.27
CA HIS A 138 4.19 23.34 42.25
C HIS A 138 3.91 23.72 40.76
N ASN A 139 3.10 24.79 40.54
CA ASN A 139 3.10 25.86 39.50
C ASN A 139 3.77 25.61 38.13
N ASP A 140 3.34 26.07 36.96
CA ASP A 140 2.58 27.23 36.45
C ASP A 140 2.38 26.88 34.94
N VAL A 141 1.24 26.99 34.27
CA VAL A 141 0.68 28.19 33.66
C VAL A 141 -0.75 27.84 33.25
N SER A 142 -1.68 28.68 33.68
CA SER A 142 -3.11 28.62 33.36
C SER A 142 -3.46 29.65 32.27
N GLN A 143 -4.73 29.67 31.84
CA GLN A 143 -5.44 30.83 31.28
C GLN A 143 -5.65 30.92 29.75
N LEU A 144 -6.29 29.92 29.11
CA LEU A 144 -7.12 30.22 27.92
C LEU A 144 -8.18 29.15 27.58
N ALA A 145 -9.03 28.73 28.51
CA ALA A 145 -10.19 27.87 28.14
C ALA A 145 -11.36 27.91 29.14
N LEU A 146 -11.59 29.04 29.81
CA LEU A 146 -12.54 29.16 30.93
C LEU A 146 -13.80 30.01 30.68
N SER A 147 -14.15 30.39 29.44
CA SER A 147 -15.30 31.29 29.21
C SER A 147 -16.45 30.79 28.34
N GLN A 148 -16.55 29.51 27.99
CA GLN A 148 -17.75 29.00 27.28
C GLN A 148 -18.39 27.75 27.92
N ARG A 149 -18.11 27.48 29.20
CA ARG A 149 -18.69 26.34 29.95
C ARG A 149 -19.99 26.64 30.73
N GLN A 150 -20.55 27.84 30.63
CA GLN A 150 -21.67 28.27 31.49
C GLN A 150 -23.05 28.31 30.80
N VAL A 151 -23.15 28.13 29.47
CA VAL A 151 -24.44 28.29 28.75
C VAL A 151 -25.13 26.97 28.40
N LEU A 152 -24.44 25.83 28.44
CA LEU A 152 -25.04 24.51 28.14
C LEU A 152 -25.44 23.71 29.40
N ARG A 153 -25.39 24.33 30.59
CA ARG A 153 -25.63 23.63 31.87
C ARG A 153 -27.11 23.53 32.28
N ASP A 154 -28.02 24.30 31.65
CA ASP A 154 -29.39 24.41 32.17
C ASP A 154 -30.48 23.76 31.29
N HIS A 155 -30.14 22.88 30.34
CA HIS A 155 -31.16 22.25 29.47
C HIS A 155 -31.11 20.73 29.27
N LEU A 156 -30.33 19.98 30.05
CA LEU A 156 -30.33 18.51 29.94
C LEU A 156 -30.38 17.84 31.32
N PHE A 157 -31.51 18.06 32.01
CA PHE A 157 -31.98 17.16 33.06
C PHE A 157 -32.67 15.97 32.36
N GLU A 158 -31.91 14.90 32.08
CA GLU A 158 -32.32 13.50 32.18
C GLU A 158 -31.31 12.56 31.49
N LYS A 159 -30.99 11.46 32.19
CA LYS A 159 -30.29 10.22 31.76
C LYS A 159 -28.76 10.18 31.93
N HIS A 160 -28.41 9.79 33.16
CA HIS A 160 -27.15 9.19 33.62
C HIS A 160 -26.79 7.86 32.89
N LEU A 161 -26.43 7.93 31.61
CA LEU A 161 -25.69 6.85 30.93
C LEU A 161 -24.56 7.36 30.01
N PHE A 162 -24.23 8.66 30.09
CA PHE A 162 -23.27 9.32 29.19
C PHE A 162 -21.92 9.70 29.85
N LEU A 163 -21.77 9.52 31.16
CA LEU A 163 -20.62 10.04 31.92
C LEU A 163 -19.46 9.06 32.14
N VAL A 164 -19.61 7.78 31.76
CA VAL A 164 -18.47 6.83 31.73
C VAL A 164 -17.79 6.82 30.35
N HIS A 165 -18.52 7.15 29.29
CA HIS A 165 -17.96 7.22 27.93
C HIS A 165 -17.10 8.47 27.69
N TYR A 166 -17.42 9.60 28.33
CA TYR A 166 -16.75 10.87 28.05
C TYR A 166 -15.32 10.94 28.62
N LYS A 167 -15.01 10.21 29.70
CA LYS A 167 -13.66 10.22 30.29
C LYS A 167 -12.70 9.26 29.59
N TYR A 168 -13.21 8.19 28.96
CA TYR A 168 -12.43 7.29 28.12
C TYR A 168 -12.13 7.88 26.72
N CYS A 169 -12.90 8.89 26.29
CA CYS A 169 -12.76 9.50 24.97
C CYS A 169 -11.68 10.59 24.90
N GLU A 170 -11.29 11.21 26.02
CA GLU A 170 -10.21 12.21 26.02
C GLU A 170 -8.81 11.57 25.99
N GLU A 171 -8.58 10.42 26.65
CA GLU A 171 -7.29 9.70 26.53
C GLU A 171 -7.13 9.03 25.15
N ILE A 172 -8.22 8.60 24.52
CA ILE A 172 -8.19 8.07 23.15
C ILE A 172 -8.07 9.20 22.12
N SER A 173 -8.67 10.38 22.35
CA SER A 173 -8.51 11.53 21.45
C SER A 173 -7.08 12.09 21.45
N PHE A 174 -6.37 12.03 22.57
CA PHE A 174 -4.98 12.52 22.61
C PHE A 174 -4.01 11.58 21.89
N CYS A 175 -4.31 10.27 21.84
CA CYS A 175 -3.55 9.30 21.05
C CYS A 175 -3.93 9.33 19.55
N MET A 176 -5.21 9.58 19.23
CA MET A 176 -5.66 9.67 17.84
C MET A 176 -5.26 10.95 17.12
N TYR A 177 -4.98 12.07 17.80
CA TYR A 177 -4.64 13.31 17.10
C TYR A 177 -3.18 13.43 16.66
N HIS A 178 -2.28 12.59 17.19
CA HIS A 178 -0.88 12.57 16.76
C HIS A 178 -0.56 11.52 15.69
N ASP A 179 -1.37 10.46 15.57
CA ASP A 179 -1.15 9.39 14.59
C ASP A 179 -2.07 9.48 13.34
N PHE A 180 -2.97 10.47 13.27
CA PHE A 180 -3.88 10.65 12.12
C PHE A 180 -3.43 11.72 11.12
N LEU A 181 -2.23 12.29 11.32
CA LEU A 181 -1.56 13.13 10.34
C LEU A 181 -0.50 12.27 9.64
N ASP A 182 -0.59 12.16 8.32
CA ASP A 182 0.35 11.53 7.38
C ASP A 182 0.21 10.02 7.07
N PHE A 183 -1.00 9.58 6.75
CA PHE A 183 -1.17 8.48 5.78
C PHE A 183 -2.14 8.86 4.66
N GLU A 184 -1.92 10.04 4.05
CA GLU A 184 -2.27 10.16 2.64
C GLU A 184 -1.41 9.16 1.88
N GLN A 185 -2.02 8.18 1.20
CA GLN A 185 -1.33 7.43 0.16
C GLN A 185 -0.98 8.40 -0.97
N ILE A 186 0.11 9.16 -0.79
CA ILE A 186 0.74 9.90 -1.87
C ILE A 186 1.14 8.83 -2.88
N THR A 187 0.48 8.84 -4.04
CA THR A 187 0.93 8.04 -5.16
C THR A 187 2.34 8.53 -5.48
N THR A 188 3.34 7.71 -5.20
CA THR A 188 4.73 8.09 -5.41
C THR A 188 4.97 8.17 -6.91
N LEU A 189 5.35 9.36 -7.38
CA LEU A 189 5.60 9.60 -8.81
C LEU A 189 6.89 8.90 -9.29
N GLY A 190 7.69 8.35 -8.37
CA GLY A 190 8.94 7.69 -8.72
C GLY A 190 10.02 8.67 -9.17
N ASN A 191 10.03 9.90 -8.64
CA ASN A 191 11.12 10.81 -8.92
C ASN A 191 12.39 10.32 -8.23
N LEU A 192 13.52 10.34 -8.92
CA LEU A 192 14.81 9.96 -8.34
C LEU A 192 15.71 11.19 -8.17
N THR A 193 16.38 11.28 -7.03
CA THR A 193 17.47 12.24 -6.81
C THR A 193 18.68 11.51 -6.22
N PRO A 194 19.91 11.84 -6.62
CA PRO A 194 21.09 11.16 -6.10
C PRO A 194 21.20 11.17 -4.56
N SER A 195 20.78 12.27 -3.92
CA SER A 195 20.87 12.43 -2.46
C SER A 195 19.89 11.59 -1.65
N SER A 196 18.77 11.14 -2.24
CA SER A 196 17.72 10.36 -1.56
C SER A 196 17.59 8.92 -2.09
N THR A 197 18.55 8.49 -2.91
CA THR A 197 18.55 7.19 -3.59
C THR A 197 19.66 6.29 -3.06
N VAL A 198 19.38 4.98 -2.94
CA VAL A 198 20.38 3.95 -2.65
C VAL A 198 20.24 2.81 -3.66
N PHE A 199 21.36 2.27 -4.13
CA PHE A 199 21.38 1.16 -5.09
C PHE A 199 21.57 -0.16 -4.35
N PHE A 200 20.72 -1.13 -4.64
CA PHE A 200 20.77 -2.48 -4.07
C PHE A 200 21.15 -3.47 -5.18
N CYS A 201 22.30 -4.11 -5.04
CA CYS A 201 22.78 -5.18 -5.91
C CYS A 201 22.59 -6.54 -5.22
N CYS A 202 21.58 -7.29 -5.66
CA CYS A 202 21.12 -8.50 -5.03
C CYS A 202 21.78 -9.76 -5.64
N ASP A 203 22.65 -10.41 -4.87
CA ASP A 203 23.04 -11.81 -5.04
C ASP A 203 23.59 -12.19 -6.45
N MET A 204 24.32 -11.28 -7.09
CA MET A 204 24.90 -11.47 -8.43
C MET A 204 26.14 -12.39 -8.40
N GLN A 205 25.94 -13.66 -8.06
CA GLN A 205 27.01 -14.59 -7.69
C GLN A 205 27.42 -15.59 -8.79
N GLU A 206 28.65 -16.07 -8.72
CA GLU A 206 29.29 -16.94 -9.70
C GLU A 206 28.49 -18.21 -10.05
N ARG A 207 27.91 -18.90 -9.06
CA ARG A 207 27.19 -20.16 -9.33
C ARG A 207 25.80 -19.97 -9.94
N PHE A 208 25.34 -18.74 -10.13
CA PHE A 208 24.12 -18.46 -10.88
C PHE A 208 24.31 -18.45 -12.40
N ARG A 209 25.56 -18.31 -12.90
CA ARG A 209 25.89 -18.26 -14.33
C ARG A 209 25.19 -19.31 -15.21
N PRO A 210 25.19 -20.62 -14.88
CA PRO A 210 24.59 -21.62 -15.75
C PRO A 210 23.05 -21.64 -15.68
N ALA A 211 22.46 -21.04 -14.65
CA ALA A 211 21.06 -21.24 -14.30
C ALA A 211 20.18 -20.04 -14.66
N ILE A 212 20.68 -18.81 -14.50
CA ILE A 212 19.90 -17.59 -14.74
C ILE A 212 19.84 -17.26 -16.22
N LYS A 213 18.64 -16.95 -16.72
CA LYS A 213 18.44 -16.52 -18.10
C LYS A 213 19.08 -15.15 -18.32
N TYR A 214 19.84 -15.01 -19.41
CA TYR A 214 20.51 -13.75 -19.79
C TYR A 214 21.52 -13.24 -18.75
N PHE A 215 22.09 -14.10 -17.90
CA PHE A 215 22.89 -13.63 -16.76
C PHE A 215 24.08 -12.74 -17.17
N GLY A 216 24.77 -13.05 -18.27
CA GLY A 216 25.84 -12.19 -18.80
C GLY A 216 25.36 -10.78 -19.16
N ASP A 217 24.17 -10.68 -19.76
CA ASP A 217 23.53 -9.41 -20.09
C ASP A 217 23.13 -8.66 -18.81
N ILE A 218 22.55 -9.36 -17.83
CA ILE A 218 22.17 -8.81 -16.53
C ILE A 218 23.40 -8.30 -15.75
N ILE A 219 24.52 -9.02 -15.81
CA ILE A 219 25.81 -8.58 -15.24
C ILE A 219 26.27 -7.28 -15.90
N SER A 220 26.24 -7.22 -17.24
CA SER A 220 26.66 -6.03 -17.99
C SER A 220 25.85 -4.79 -17.61
N VAL A 221 24.52 -4.94 -17.49
CA VAL A 221 23.64 -3.84 -17.08
C VAL A 221 23.81 -3.51 -15.59
N GLY A 222 23.97 -4.51 -14.72
CA GLY A 222 24.27 -4.31 -13.30
C GLY A 222 25.55 -3.50 -13.10
N GLN A 223 26.62 -3.83 -13.82
CA GLN A 223 27.88 -3.09 -13.77
C GLN A 223 27.72 -1.65 -14.30
N ARG A 224 26.91 -1.44 -15.34
CA ARG A 224 26.55 -0.09 -15.83
C ARG A 224 25.87 0.76 -14.74
N LEU A 225 24.93 0.17 -13.99
CA LEU A 225 24.27 0.84 -12.87
C LEU A 225 25.26 1.21 -11.76
N LEU A 226 26.18 0.31 -11.41
CA LEU A 226 27.19 0.56 -10.39
C LEU A 226 28.16 1.67 -10.80
N GLN A 227 28.56 1.72 -12.07
CA GLN A 227 29.36 2.82 -12.60
C GLN A 227 28.59 4.15 -12.51
N GLY A 228 27.31 4.17 -12.87
CA GLY A 228 26.46 5.35 -12.74
C GLY A 228 26.31 5.81 -11.29
N ALA A 229 26.06 4.88 -10.36
CA ALA A 229 25.99 5.17 -8.93
C ALA A 229 27.28 5.80 -8.42
N ARG A 230 28.44 5.27 -8.79
CA ARG A 230 29.75 5.82 -8.42
C ARG A 230 29.96 7.24 -8.94
N LEU A 231 29.63 7.49 -10.21
CA LEU A 231 29.76 8.83 -10.82
C LEU A 231 28.90 9.89 -10.14
N LEU A 232 27.74 9.47 -9.62
CA LEU A 232 26.76 10.33 -8.95
C LEU A 232 26.92 10.35 -7.42
N GLY A 233 27.88 9.60 -6.86
CA GLY A 233 28.09 9.52 -5.42
C GLY A 233 26.95 8.81 -4.66
N ILE A 234 26.20 7.94 -5.33
CA ILE A 234 25.05 7.23 -4.76
C ILE A 234 25.55 5.98 -4.01
N PRO A 235 25.14 5.78 -2.74
CA PRO A 235 25.55 4.60 -1.97
C PRO A 235 25.02 3.30 -2.59
N VAL A 236 25.86 2.25 -2.54
CA VAL A 236 25.51 0.91 -3.02
C VAL A 236 25.58 -0.09 -1.86
N ILE A 237 24.54 -0.90 -1.71
CA ILE A 237 24.48 -2.05 -0.80
C ILE A 237 24.43 -3.33 -1.63
N VAL A 238 25.28 -4.29 -1.30
CA VAL A 238 25.43 -5.56 -2.02
C VAL A 238 25.19 -6.70 -1.06
N THR A 239 24.50 -7.74 -1.50
CA THR A 239 24.36 -8.98 -0.73
C THR A 239 24.80 -10.19 -1.51
N GLU A 240 25.21 -11.23 -0.78
CA GLU A 240 25.53 -12.55 -1.31
C GLU A 240 24.69 -13.60 -0.56
N GLN A 241 23.83 -14.32 -1.28
CA GLN A 241 23.08 -15.43 -0.72
C GLN A 241 24.01 -16.64 -0.54
N TYR A 242 24.19 -17.10 0.69
CA TYR A 242 24.97 -18.30 1.04
C TYR A 242 26.27 -18.48 0.20
N PRO A 243 27.22 -17.53 0.26
CA PRO A 243 28.38 -17.51 -0.64
C PRO A 243 29.27 -18.76 -0.56
N LYS A 244 29.26 -19.46 0.59
CA LYS A 244 29.92 -20.78 0.72
C LYS A 244 29.41 -21.80 -0.31
N GLY A 245 28.11 -21.77 -0.64
CA GLY A 245 27.50 -22.69 -1.59
C GLY A 245 27.14 -22.09 -2.94
N LEU A 246 27.04 -20.76 -3.07
CA LEU A 246 26.69 -20.06 -4.31
C LEU A 246 27.86 -19.25 -4.92
N GLY A 247 29.01 -19.23 -4.26
CA GLY A 247 30.17 -18.43 -4.67
C GLY A 247 30.02 -16.96 -4.28
N SER A 248 31.08 -16.18 -4.49
CA SER A 248 31.04 -14.73 -4.33
C SER A 248 30.34 -14.06 -5.52
N THR A 249 30.11 -12.76 -5.38
CA THR A 249 29.69 -11.87 -6.46
C THR A 249 30.64 -12.01 -7.66
N VAL A 250 30.08 -11.95 -8.87
CA VAL A 250 30.85 -12.12 -10.10
C VAL A 250 31.93 -11.07 -10.26
N GLN A 251 33.07 -11.45 -10.85
CA GLN A 251 34.24 -10.58 -10.97
C GLN A 251 34.01 -9.35 -11.87
N GLU A 252 33.07 -9.41 -12.80
CA GLU A 252 32.69 -8.31 -13.69
C GLU A 252 31.96 -7.18 -12.96
N ILE A 253 31.40 -7.46 -11.78
CA ILE A 253 30.78 -6.47 -10.92
C ILE A 253 31.84 -5.89 -9.98
N ASP A 254 32.20 -4.64 -10.23
CA ASP A 254 33.20 -3.92 -9.44
C ASP A 254 32.59 -3.38 -8.14
N LEU A 255 32.90 -4.08 -7.05
CA LEU A 255 32.44 -3.74 -5.70
C LEU A 255 33.19 -2.58 -5.05
N THR A 256 34.17 -1.99 -5.73
CA THR A 256 34.96 -0.87 -5.20
C THR A 256 34.04 0.32 -4.86
N GLY A 257 34.09 0.76 -3.61
CA GLY A 257 33.27 1.86 -3.11
C GLY A 257 31.83 1.48 -2.74
N ALA A 258 31.47 0.19 -2.74
CA ALA A 258 30.22 -0.25 -2.13
C ALA A 258 30.21 0.11 -0.63
N LYS A 259 29.09 0.63 -0.13
CA LYS A 259 28.91 0.98 1.28
C LYS A 259 28.88 -0.29 2.15
N LEU A 260 28.27 -1.36 1.65
CA LEU A 260 28.20 -2.66 2.31
C LEU A 260 28.23 -3.82 1.30
N VAL A 261 28.88 -4.91 1.69
CA VAL A 261 28.82 -6.22 1.03
C VAL A 261 28.58 -7.28 2.10
N LEU A 262 27.39 -7.90 2.11
CA LEU A 262 26.95 -8.75 3.21
C LEU A 262 26.55 -10.17 2.78
N PRO A 263 27.08 -11.22 3.42
CA PRO A 263 26.57 -12.57 3.24
C PRO A 263 25.24 -12.73 3.98
N LYS A 264 24.29 -13.48 3.40
CA LYS A 264 22.99 -13.76 4.03
C LYS A 264 22.44 -15.14 3.70
N THR A 265 21.50 -15.59 4.51
CA THR A 265 20.63 -16.74 4.22
C THR A 265 19.16 -16.35 4.06
N LYS A 266 18.73 -15.22 4.64
CA LYS A 266 17.43 -14.59 4.38
C LYS A 266 17.36 -14.19 2.90
N PHE A 267 16.24 -14.49 2.24
CA PHE A 267 16.08 -14.14 0.82
C PHE A 267 16.06 -12.63 0.60
N SER A 268 15.30 -11.89 1.42
CA SER A 268 15.31 -10.42 1.40
C SER A 268 16.68 -9.86 1.82
N MET A 269 17.11 -8.77 1.16
CA MET A 269 18.31 -8.00 1.52
C MET A 269 18.12 -7.16 2.79
N VAL A 270 16.90 -7.03 3.30
CA VAL A 270 16.63 -6.24 4.50
C VAL A 270 17.10 -7.01 5.73
N LEU A 271 18.34 -6.74 6.12
CA LEU A 271 19.04 -7.24 7.30
C LEU A 271 19.24 -6.10 8.30
N PRO A 272 19.47 -6.39 9.59
CA PRO A 272 19.75 -5.35 10.59
C PRO A 272 20.89 -4.40 10.19
N GLU A 273 21.96 -4.93 9.57
CA GLU A 273 23.10 -4.15 9.09
C GLU A 273 22.73 -3.25 7.90
N VAL A 274 21.82 -3.72 7.04
CA VAL A 274 21.30 -2.92 5.92
C VAL A 274 20.39 -1.81 6.45
N GLU A 275 19.53 -2.10 7.42
CA GLU A 275 18.68 -1.09 8.07
C GLU A 275 19.52 -0.02 8.79
N ALA A 276 20.57 -0.42 9.50
CA ALA A 276 21.52 0.50 10.12
C ALA A 276 22.21 1.39 9.07
N ALA A 277 22.67 0.82 7.97
CA ALA A 277 23.30 1.60 6.89
C ALA A 277 22.33 2.54 6.16
N LEU A 278 21.05 2.17 6.04
CA LEU A 278 20.02 3.07 5.51
C LEU A 278 19.73 4.23 6.47
N ALA A 279 19.71 3.97 7.78
CA ALA A 279 19.48 5.00 8.80
C ALA A 279 20.59 6.07 8.86
N GLU A 280 21.81 5.74 8.43
CA GLU A 280 22.92 6.69 8.32
C GLU A 280 22.80 7.65 7.12
N ILE A 281 21.95 7.33 6.14
CA ILE A 281 21.80 8.13 4.92
C ILE A 281 20.60 9.08 5.15
N PRO A 282 20.82 10.40 5.20
CA PRO A 282 19.74 11.34 5.44
C PRO A 282 18.67 11.26 4.34
N SER A 283 17.41 11.14 4.73
CA SER A 283 16.27 11.25 3.83
C SER A 283 16.25 10.22 2.68
N VAL A 284 16.74 8.99 2.92
CA VAL A 284 16.51 7.90 1.95
C VAL A 284 15.02 7.78 1.69
N ARG A 285 14.67 7.87 0.40
CA ARG A 285 13.31 7.71 -0.07
C ARG A 285 13.22 6.60 -1.10
N SER A 286 14.23 6.46 -1.96
CA SER A 286 14.18 5.59 -3.13
C SER A 286 15.26 4.52 -3.10
N ILE A 287 14.89 3.28 -3.44
CA ILE A 287 15.80 2.16 -3.62
C ILE A 287 15.75 1.72 -5.08
N VAL A 288 16.90 1.77 -5.76
CA VAL A 288 17.07 1.17 -7.08
C VAL A 288 17.57 -0.26 -6.88
N LEU A 289 16.73 -1.24 -7.17
CA LEU A 289 16.97 -2.66 -6.88
C LEU A 289 17.18 -3.46 -8.15
N PHE A 290 18.30 -4.18 -8.21
CA PHE A 290 18.65 -5.06 -9.32
C PHE A 290 19.40 -6.30 -8.84
N GLY A 291 19.53 -7.33 -9.68
CA GLY A 291 20.13 -8.61 -9.34
C GLY A 291 19.21 -9.83 -9.50
N VAL A 292 19.47 -10.90 -8.75
CA VAL A 292 18.80 -12.20 -8.91
C VAL A 292 18.40 -12.83 -7.56
N GLU A 293 17.40 -13.71 -7.47
CA GLU A 293 16.39 -14.03 -8.49
C GLU A 293 15.18 -13.09 -8.39
N THR A 294 14.62 -12.68 -9.54
CA THR A 294 13.47 -11.75 -9.63
C THR A 294 12.31 -12.15 -8.71
N HIS A 295 11.91 -13.42 -8.74
CA HIS A 295 10.74 -13.92 -8.02
C HIS A 295 11.02 -14.30 -6.55
N VAL A 296 12.29 -14.31 -6.13
CA VAL A 296 12.71 -14.71 -4.78
C VAL A 296 13.31 -13.53 -4.03
N CYS A 297 14.63 -13.31 -4.15
CA CYS A 297 15.35 -12.31 -3.36
C CYS A 297 14.92 -10.90 -3.75
N ILE A 298 14.79 -10.60 -5.05
CA ILE A 298 14.34 -9.29 -5.53
C ILE A 298 12.91 -9.01 -5.05
N GLN A 299 11.96 -9.92 -5.33
CA GLN A 299 10.57 -9.74 -4.95
C GLN A 299 10.38 -9.60 -3.44
N GLN A 300 11.01 -10.44 -2.63
CA GLN A 300 10.89 -10.35 -1.16
C GLN A 300 11.53 -9.07 -0.62
N THR A 301 12.68 -8.67 -1.14
CA THR A 301 13.33 -7.40 -0.77
C THR A 301 12.43 -6.22 -1.09
N ALA A 302 11.90 -6.16 -2.32
CA ALA A 302 11.05 -5.07 -2.77
C ALA A 302 9.78 -4.94 -1.94
N LEU A 303 9.08 -6.06 -1.68
CA LEU A 303 7.88 -6.09 -0.85
C LEU A 303 8.16 -5.66 0.60
N GLU A 304 9.30 -6.05 1.15
CA GLU A 304 9.71 -5.68 2.51
C GLU A 304 10.08 -4.19 2.63
N LEU A 305 10.70 -3.61 1.60
CA LEU A 305 11.06 -2.19 1.54
C LEU A 305 9.84 -1.29 1.36
N ILE A 306 8.89 -1.62 0.48
CA ILE A 306 7.65 -0.83 0.36
C ILE A 306 6.82 -0.87 1.65
N GLY A 307 6.85 -1.99 2.39
CA GLY A 307 6.19 -2.10 3.69
C GLY A 307 6.78 -1.18 4.75
N ARG A 308 7.96 -0.63 4.50
CA ARG A 308 8.65 0.38 5.33
C ARG A 308 8.48 1.81 4.81
N GLY A 309 7.63 2.02 3.79
CA GLY A 309 7.39 3.34 3.21
C GLY A 309 8.47 3.83 2.25
N LEU A 310 9.38 2.95 1.80
CA LEU A 310 10.37 3.29 0.78
C LEU A 310 9.82 3.09 -0.63
N GLU A 311 10.19 3.97 -1.55
CA GLU A 311 9.96 3.80 -2.98
C GLU A 311 10.96 2.80 -3.55
N VAL A 312 10.48 1.86 -4.36
CA VAL A 312 11.33 0.84 -4.96
C VAL A 312 11.22 0.90 -6.48
N HIS A 313 12.39 0.93 -7.13
CA HIS A 313 12.55 0.88 -8.57
C HIS A 313 13.25 -0.43 -8.94
N ILE A 314 12.53 -1.35 -9.56
CA ILE A 314 13.08 -2.59 -10.10
C ILE A 314 13.63 -2.32 -11.49
N VAL A 315 14.91 -2.62 -11.68
CA VAL A 315 15.57 -2.48 -12.98
C VAL A 315 15.40 -3.78 -13.76
N ALA A 316 14.40 -3.84 -14.65
CA ALA A 316 13.97 -5.07 -15.32
C ALA A 316 15.05 -5.69 -16.22
N ASP A 317 15.83 -4.84 -16.90
CA ASP A 317 16.97 -5.22 -17.75
C ASP A 317 18.24 -5.56 -16.93
N ALA A 318 18.20 -5.40 -15.61
CA ALA A 318 19.24 -5.83 -14.66
C ALA A 318 18.71 -6.82 -13.60
N THR A 319 17.56 -7.45 -13.83
CA THR A 319 17.02 -8.50 -12.97
C THR A 319 16.59 -9.71 -13.77
N SER A 320 16.86 -10.91 -13.26
CA SER A 320 16.43 -12.15 -13.94
C SER A 320 16.22 -13.32 -12.97
N SER A 321 15.70 -14.42 -13.52
CA SER A 321 15.44 -15.67 -12.81
C SER A 321 15.86 -16.86 -13.69
N ARG A 322 15.83 -18.06 -13.12
CA ARG A 322 16.08 -19.31 -13.87
C ARG A 322 15.04 -19.59 -14.94
N SER A 323 13.79 -19.21 -14.68
CA SER A 323 12.66 -19.33 -15.60
C SER A 323 12.19 -17.95 -16.06
N MET A 324 11.87 -17.83 -17.35
CA MET A 324 11.23 -16.61 -17.85
C MET A 324 9.81 -16.47 -17.32
N MET A 325 9.10 -17.57 -17.06
CA MET A 325 7.76 -17.52 -16.45
C MET A 325 7.83 -16.87 -15.06
N ASP A 326 8.72 -17.37 -14.20
CA ASP A 326 8.89 -16.82 -12.85
C ASP A 326 9.34 -15.35 -12.89
N ARG A 327 10.25 -15.00 -13.80
CA ARG A 327 10.70 -13.62 -14.01
C ARG A 327 9.53 -12.70 -14.39
N MET A 328 8.75 -13.07 -15.41
CA MET A 328 7.68 -12.22 -15.95
C MET A 328 6.54 -12.02 -14.95
N PHE A 329 6.07 -13.09 -14.32
CA PHE A 329 5.01 -12.99 -13.31
C PHE A 329 5.46 -12.22 -12.06
N ALA A 330 6.73 -12.32 -11.67
CA ALA A 330 7.26 -11.52 -10.57
C ALA A 330 7.29 -10.02 -10.91
N LEU A 331 7.78 -9.65 -12.10
CA LEU A 331 7.79 -8.24 -12.54
C LEU A 331 6.37 -7.68 -12.64
N GLU A 332 5.42 -8.42 -13.21
CA GLU A 332 4.02 -8.00 -13.28
C GLU A 332 3.42 -7.81 -11.88
N ARG A 333 3.64 -8.76 -10.97
CA ARG A 333 3.16 -8.67 -9.59
C ARG A 333 3.74 -7.46 -8.86
N LEU A 334 5.04 -7.22 -9.00
CA LEU A 334 5.71 -6.07 -8.38
C LEU A 334 5.11 -4.76 -8.90
N ALA A 335 4.95 -4.62 -10.22
CA ALA A 335 4.28 -3.47 -10.83
C ALA A 335 2.88 -3.23 -10.26
N ARG A 336 2.07 -4.29 -10.14
CA ARG A 336 0.70 -4.22 -9.57
C ARG A 336 0.66 -3.89 -8.08
N THR A 337 1.79 -3.98 -7.37
CA THR A 337 1.90 -3.64 -5.95
C THR A 337 2.31 -2.17 -5.74
N GLY A 338 2.44 -1.38 -6.82
CA GLY A 338 2.88 0.02 -6.76
C GLY A 338 4.40 0.19 -6.78
N ILE A 339 5.15 -0.89 -7.03
CA ILE A 339 6.60 -0.83 -7.25
C ILE A 339 6.87 -0.45 -8.70
N ILE A 340 7.82 0.45 -8.92
CA ILE A 340 8.13 0.96 -10.26
C ILE A 340 9.03 -0.05 -10.96
N VAL A 341 8.56 -0.60 -12.07
CA VAL A 341 9.38 -1.44 -12.96
C VAL A 341 9.88 -0.58 -14.11
N THR A 342 11.20 -0.46 -14.23
CA THR A 342 11.86 0.47 -15.17
C THR A 342 13.13 -0.17 -15.75
N THR A 343 13.91 0.61 -16.51
CA THR A 343 15.14 0.16 -17.15
C THR A 343 16.37 0.95 -16.67
N SER A 344 17.55 0.38 -16.89
CA SER A 344 18.81 0.98 -16.46
C SER A 344 19.04 2.38 -17.05
N GLU A 345 18.74 2.56 -18.34
CA GLU A 345 18.88 3.84 -19.03
C GLU A 345 17.92 4.89 -18.45
N ALA A 346 16.66 4.51 -18.20
CA ALA A 346 15.67 5.41 -17.61
C ALA A 346 16.09 5.88 -16.21
N ILE A 347 16.60 4.98 -15.36
CA ILE A 347 17.14 5.32 -14.03
C ILE A 347 18.28 6.34 -14.15
N LEU A 348 19.28 6.05 -14.98
CA LEU A 348 20.47 6.88 -15.09
C LEU A 348 20.16 8.27 -15.63
N LEU A 349 19.26 8.37 -16.62
CA LEU A 349 18.81 9.65 -17.16
C LEU A 349 17.90 10.42 -16.18
N GLN A 350 17.04 9.72 -15.45
CA GLN A 350 16.19 10.35 -14.44
C GLN A 350 17.01 10.97 -13.30
N LEU A 351 18.09 10.31 -12.87
CA LEU A 351 18.97 10.78 -11.81
C LEU A 351 19.77 12.05 -12.17
N VAL A 352 20.05 12.29 -13.45
CA VAL A 352 20.71 13.53 -13.91
C VAL A 352 19.71 14.62 -14.31
N ALA A 353 18.47 14.24 -14.67
CA ALA A 353 17.32 15.08 -15.01
C ALA A 353 17.48 16.05 -16.19
N ASP A 354 18.67 16.62 -16.41
CA ASP A 354 18.97 17.63 -17.44
C ASP A 354 20.30 17.30 -18.12
N LYS A 355 20.42 17.62 -19.41
CA LYS A 355 21.67 17.51 -20.19
C LYS A 355 22.78 18.44 -19.67
N GLU A 356 22.40 19.52 -18.99
CA GLU A 356 23.31 20.49 -18.39
C GLU A 356 23.85 20.01 -17.03
N HIS A 357 23.39 18.86 -16.52
CA HIS A 357 23.92 18.29 -15.29
C HIS A 357 25.44 18.03 -15.44
N PRO A 358 26.29 18.40 -14.45
CA PRO A 358 27.75 18.30 -14.57
C PRO A 358 28.26 16.89 -14.93
N LYS A 359 27.53 15.85 -14.50
CA LYS A 359 27.82 14.43 -14.77
C LYS A 359 27.14 13.85 -16.01
N PHE A 360 26.34 14.62 -16.74
CA PHE A 360 25.55 14.11 -17.86
C PHE A 360 26.43 13.43 -18.93
N LYS A 361 27.55 14.03 -19.34
CA LYS A 361 28.44 13.43 -20.36
C LYS A 361 29.03 12.10 -19.91
N GLU A 362 29.42 12.00 -18.64
CA GLU A 362 29.96 10.76 -18.06
C GLU A 362 28.87 9.67 -18.03
N ILE A 363 27.65 10.02 -17.64
CA ILE A 363 26.49 9.11 -17.64
C ILE A 363 26.07 8.71 -19.06
N GLN A 364 26.02 9.67 -20.00
CA GLN A 364 25.69 9.43 -21.41
C GLN A 364 26.65 8.40 -22.02
N ASN A 365 27.95 8.46 -21.68
CA ASN A 365 28.92 7.50 -22.17
C ASN A 365 28.61 6.06 -21.72
N LEU A 366 27.97 5.86 -20.56
CA LEU A 366 27.56 4.54 -20.07
C LEU A 366 26.39 3.95 -20.86
N ILE A 367 25.51 4.81 -21.38
CA ILE A 367 24.27 4.42 -22.10
C ILE A 367 24.36 4.65 -23.61
N LYS A 368 25.53 5.05 -24.12
CA LYS A 368 25.75 5.28 -25.55
C LYS A 368 25.48 4.03 -26.38
N ALA A 369 25.81 2.86 -25.84
CA ALA A 369 25.36 1.59 -26.36
C ALA A 369 24.08 1.16 -25.62
N SER A 370 23.04 0.81 -26.37
CA SER A 370 21.79 0.29 -25.80
C SER A 370 22.06 -0.88 -24.86
N ALA A 371 21.22 -1.04 -23.84
CA ALA A 371 21.27 -2.22 -22.99
C ALA A 371 21.06 -3.49 -23.83
N PRO A 372 21.73 -4.61 -23.53
CA PRO A 372 21.49 -5.88 -24.19
C PRO A 372 20.05 -6.36 -24.01
N GLU A 373 19.47 -6.93 -25.06
CA GLU A 373 18.12 -7.50 -25.04
C GLU A 373 18.08 -8.76 -24.17
N SER A 374 17.34 -8.70 -23.06
CA SER A 374 17.23 -9.81 -22.10
C SER A 374 15.88 -10.55 -22.19
N GLY A 375 15.24 -10.55 -23.36
CA GLY A 375 13.99 -11.29 -23.61
C GLY A 375 12.78 -10.77 -22.85
N LEU A 376 12.75 -9.47 -22.51
CA LEU A 376 11.61 -8.79 -21.88
C LEU A 376 10.48 -8.46 -22.87
N LEU A 377 10.82 -8.33 -24.15
CA LEU A 377 9.88 -8.03 -25.23
C LEU A 377 9.60 -9.31 -26.04
N SER A 378 8.35 -9.52 -26.42
CA SER A 378 8.01 -10.50 -27.45
C SER A 378 8.61 -10.04 -28.77
N LYS A 379 9.30 -10.94 -29.49
CA LYS A 379 9.65 -10.69 -30.89
C LYS A 379 8.33 -10.54 -31.66
N VAL A 380 8.02 -9.32 -32.07
CA VAL A 380 6.87 -8.99 -32.92
C VAL A 380 7.12 -9.52 -34.32
#